data_AF-A0A6P3UQ16-F1
#
_entry.id   AF-A0A6P3UQ16-F1
#
_cell.length_a   1.000
_cell.length_b   1.000
_cell.length_c   1.000
_cell.angle_alpha   90.00
_cell.angle_beta   90.00
_cell.angle_gamma   90.00
#
_symmetry.space_group_name_H-M   'P 1'
#
loop_
_entity.id
_entity.type
_entity.pdbx_description
1 polymer ?
#
loop_
_entity_poly.entity_id
_entity_poly.type
_entity_poly.pdbx_seq_one_letter_code
_entity_poly.pdbx_strand_id
1 'polypeptide(L)'
;MRMELQISVCLTALMLTIAAEEKPTNTVSVSSSTATIQSNTIQKLIKILEKYGLEEQRGLKRVYLSNRSITCNDGSQSGFYLRKSHGSKRWIIFLEGGWYCYDHKSCRNRWLRLRHLMTSTQWPETRDVGGLLSANPEENPYWWNANHVFVPYCTSDSWSGTRALPNDMFSFMGAEIVLQVVRDLIPLGLENASSLLLAGSSAGGTGVMLNLNHVHSLVHHNLGLKHIAIRGVSDSGWFLDRAPYSPNGLSPVDVVHKGMELWKARMPHNCVNKYPNEPWRCYFGYRLYPTLTAPLFVFQWLFDEAQMSADNVGAPVTKQQWDYIHKMGDSLRQTFENVSAVFAPSCISHSVLTKRDWQLVKIDEISLAQALHCWEQIPIGNRRNDTRSPIETNQPCAKSLRKLLRSGLTKGNGTSFEPGRSGKSDFMAELQKVRSSMIGKSIERKISSNALMQDRENKKRKRRKHKGKRRDRNKISKMKKEKHERRKSTGRRKGNKQNNDSNHTGMFNGTRPQRSVIPSGKRKCVQGCHFRLIERCTWPQCNHSCPKLHNPFTGEEMDFIELLKSFGLDMKSVANALGIDIQTLNSMDHDELLNLLTQRAN
;
A
#
# COMPACT_ATOMS: atom_id res chain seq x y z
N MET A 1 9.61 -20.70 -40.55
CA MET A 1 10.36 -21.38 -41.63
C MET A 1 11.89 -21.31 -41.52
N ARG A 2 12.63 -20.26 -41.95
CA ARG A 2 14.12 -20.33 -41.97
C ARG A 2 14.78 -20.59 -40.60
N MET A 3 14.21 -20.06 -39.51
CA MET A 3 14.74 -20.24 -38.14
C MET A 3 14.48 -21.65 -37.58
N GLU A 4 13.30 -22.22 -37.83
CA GLU A 4 12.95 -23.59 -37.39
C GLU A 4 13.78 -24.64 -38.12
N LEU A 5 14.11 -24.41 -39.40
CA LEU A 5 14.99 -25.30 -40.17
C LEU A 5 16.41 -25.34 -39.57
N GLN A 6 16.95 -24.21 -39.12
CA GLN A 6 18.26 -24.18 -38.46
C GLN A 6 18.27 -24.88 -37.10
N ILE A 7 17.19 -24.74 -36.31
CA ILE A 7 17.04 -25.43 -35.02
C ILE A 7 16.96 -26.95 -35.21
N SER A 8 16.18 -27.40 -36.22
CA SER A 8 16.06 -28.83 -36.56
C SER A 8 17.39 -29.44 -37.01
N VAL A 9 18.17 -28.74 -37.85
CA VAL A 9 19.50 -29.18 -38.29
C VAL A 9 20.51 -29.25 -37.14
N CYS A 10 20.45 -28.33 -36.17
CA CYS A 10 21.29 -28.41 -34.98
C CYS A 10 20.91 -29.58 -34.06
N LEU A 11 19.61 -29.86 -33.88
CA LEU A 11 19.14 -30.99 -33.09
C LEU A 11 19.49 -32.35 -33.71
N THR A 12 19.37 -32.51 -35.03
CA THR A 12 19.75 -33.77 -35.71
C THR A 12 21.27 -34.00 -35.67
N ALA A 13 22.09 -32.96 -35.81
CA ALA A 13 23.55 -33.06 -35.62
C ALA A 13 23.94 -33.43 -34.17
N LEU A 14 23.18 -32.95 -33.17
CA LEU A 14 23.41 -33.29 -31.77
C LEU A 14 23.03 -34.75 -31.46
N MET A 15 21.93 -35.26 -32.03
CA MET A 15 21.53 -36.67 -31.84
C MET A 15 22.48 -37.64 -32.55
N LEU A 16 22.99 -37.29 -33.74
CA LEU A 16 23.98 -38.09 -34.47
C LEU A 16 25.35 -38.15 -33.78
N THR A 17 25.72 -37.14 -32.99
CA THR A 17 26.97 -37.15 -32.22
C THR A 17 26.85 -37.95 -30.93
N ILE A 18 25.67 -37.97 -30.29
CA ILE A 18 25.39 -38.82 -29.11
C ILE A 18 25.30 -40.31 -29.48
N ALA A 19 24.72 -40.64 -30.64
CA ALA A 19 24.55 -42.03 -31.09
C ALA A 19 25.86 -42.72 -31.54
N ALA A 20 26.97 -42.00 -31.67
CA ALA A 20 28.24 -42.52 -32.19
C ALA A 20 29.16 -43.16 -31.13
N GLU A 21 28.80 -43.09 -29.84
CA GLU A 21 29.74 -43.34 -28.73
C GLU A 21 29.41 -44.58 -27.87
N GLU A 22 28.44 -45.41 -28.26
CA GLU A 22 28.12 -46.68 -27.57
C GLU A 22 28.74 -47.90 -28.28
N LYS A 23 29.76 -48.51 -27.64
CA LYS A 23 30.20 -49.89 -27.89
C LYS A 23 30.05 -50.71 -26.59
N PRO A 24 29.40 -51.90 -26.62
CA PRO A 24 29.20 -52.69 -25.42
C PRO A 24 30.42 -53.57 -25.11
N THR A 25 30.89 -53.56 -23.86
CA THR A 25 31.73 -54.63 -23.29
C THR A 25 31.38 -54.86 -21.82
N ASN A 26 31.47 -56.11 -21.37
CA ASN A 26 30.89 -56.59 -20.12
C ASN A 26 31.84 -56.53 -18.92
N THR A 27 31.23 -56.42 -17.73
CA THR A 27 31.58 -57.07 -16.44
C THR A 27 32.77 -56.62 -15.58
N VAL A 28 32.47 -56.54 -14.26
CA VAL A 28 33.33 -56.62 -13.05
C VAL A 28 33.79 -55.29 -12.42
N SER A 29 34.11 -55.37 -11.12
CA SER A 29 33.69 -54.49 -10.02
C SER A 29 34.76 -53.56 -9.42
N VAL A 30 34.29 -52.40 -8.94
CA VAL A 30 34.76 -51.62 -7.76
C VAL A 30 36.23 -51.16 -7.72
N SER A 31 36.44 -49.85 -7.86
CA SER A 31 37.04 -49.00 -6.80
C SER A 31 36.97 -47.51 -7.15
N SER A 32 37.24 -46.64 -6.18
CA SER A 32 36.97 -45.21 -6.24
C SER A 32 38.01 -44.38 -7.02
N SER A 33 37.56 -43.66 -8.04
CA SER A 33 38.13 -42.34 -8.38
C SER A 33 37.10 -41.48 -9.14
N THR A 34 36.82 -40.27 -8.64
CA THR A 34 35.95 -39.32 -9.32
C THR A 34 36.68 -38.66 -10.48
N ALA A 35 36.53 -39.21 -11.69
CA ALA A 35 37.08 -38.60 -12.90
C ALA A 35 36.33 -37.31 -13.27
N THR A 36 36.93 -36.15 -12.97
CA THR A 36 36.41 -34.84 -13.38
C THR A 36 36.56 -34.63 -14.89
N ILE A 37 35.50 -34.91 -15.66
CA ILE A 37 35.39 -34.49 -17.06
C ILE A 37 35.01 -33.00 -17.10
N GLN A 38 35.99 -32.11 -16.98
CA GLN A 38 35.79 -30.67 -17.21
C GLN A 38 35.78 -30.37 -18.72
N SER A 39 34.62 -30.53 -19.36
CA SER A 39 34.43 -30.00 -20.72
C SER A 39 34.34 -28.47 -20.68
N ASN A 40 35.40 -27.81 -21.16
CA ASN A 40 35.47 -26.35 -21.31
C ASN A 40 34.33 -25.76 -22.15
N THR A 41 33.72 -26.57 -23.02
CA THR A 41 32.55 -26.21 -23.83
C THR A 41 31.30 -26.06 -22.96
N ILE A 42 31.11 -26.93 -21.97
CA ILE A 42 29.96 -26.84 -21.03
C ILE A 42 30.08 -25.58 -20.17
N GLN A 43 31.27 -25.25 -19.64
CA GLN A 43 31.43 -24.00 -18.87
C GLN A 43 31.27 -22.74 -19.73
N LYS A 44 31.68 -22.77 -21.01
CA LYS A 44 31.40 -21.66 -21.95
C LYS A 44 29.90 -21.53 -22.24
N LEU A 45 29.20 -22.65 -22.45
CA LEU A 45 27.74 -22.67 -22.58
C LEU A 45 27.07 -22.11 -21.32
N ILE A 46 27.43 -22.57 -20.12
CA ILE A 46 26.89 -22.03 -18.86
C ILE A 46 27.09 -20.50 -18.79
N LYS A 47 28.31 -19.97 -19.02
CA LYS A 47 28.56 -18.52 -19.03
C LYS A 47 27.80 -17.75 -20.11
N ILE A 48 27.50 -18.39 -21.24
CA ILE A 48 26.67 -17.81 -22.30
C ILE A 48 25.20 -17.80 -21.86
N LEU A 49 24.68 -18.89 -21.30
CA LEU A 49 23.30 -19.02 -20.83
C LEU A 49 23.01 -18.14 -19.60
N GLU A 50 23.98 -17.97 -18.69
CA GLU A 50 23.99 -16.98 -17.61
C GLU A 50 23.85 -15.54 -18.15
N LYS A 51 24.50 -15.24 -19.28
CA LYS A 51 24.44 -13.93 -19.97
C LYS A 51 23.13 -13.73 -20.75
N TYR A 52 22.44 -14.80 -21.14
CA TYR A 52 21.17 -14.78 -21.88
C TYR A 52 19.92 -15.07 -21.02
N GLY A 53 20.04 -15.15 -19.69
CA GLY A 53 18.91 -15.14 -18.77
C GLY A 53 18.30 -16.51 -18.42
N LEU A 54 18.88 -17.62 -18.86
CA LEU A 54 18.35 -18.98 -18.61
C LEU A 54 18.51 -19.47 -17.14
N GLU A 55 18.79 -18.57 -16.20
CA GLU A 55 18.64 -18.79 -14.75
C GLU A 55 17.25 -18.39 -14.19
N GLU A 56 16.29 -17.99 -15.02
CA GLU A 56 15.01 -17.39 -14.59
C GLU A 56 14.08 -18.25 -13.70
N GLN A 57 14.44 -19.51 -13.40
CA GLN A 57 13.73 -20.37 -12.43
C GLN A 57 14.49 -20.61 -11.10
N ARG A 58 15.39 -19.71 -10.68
CA ARG A 58 15.96 -19.78 -9.32
C ARG A 58 15.08 -19.07 -8.28
N GLY A 59 14.84 -19.73 -7.15
CA GLY A 59 14.25 -19.11 -5.96
C GLY A 59 15.11 -17.95 -5.42
N LEU A 60 14.53 -17.11 -4.56
CA LEU A 60 15.26 -16.03 -3.92
C LEU A 60 16.37 -16.62 -3.04
N LYS A 61 17.60 -16.08 -3.09
CA LYS A 61 18.77 -16.59 -2.33
C LYS A 61 18.95 -15.82 -1.02
N ARG A 62 19.23 -16.51 0.09
CA ARG A 62 19.44 -15.92 1.42
C ARG A 62 20.71 -15.06 1.46
N VAL A 63 20.59 -13.88 2.08
CA VAL A 63 21.67 -12.94 2.38
C VAL A 63 21.52 -12.49 3.83
N TYR A 64 22.54 -12.71 4.66
CA TYR A 64 22.56 -12.19 6.03
C TYR A 64 22.89 -10.70 6.05
N LEU A 65 22.37 -9.97 7.04
CA LEU A 65 22.67 -8.54 7.21
C LEU A 65 24.16 -8.32 7.47
N SER A 66 24.71 -7.25 6.90
CA SER A 66 26.12 -6.87 7.10
C SER A 66 26.43 -6.54 8.58
N ASN A 67 25.48 -5.89 9.25
CA ASN A 67 25.58 -5.58 10.68
C ASN A 67 25.03 -6.73 11.54
N ARG A 68 25.93 -7.55 12.10
CA ARG A 68 25.60 -8.70 12.94
C ARG A 68 24.90 -8.37 14.25
N SER A 69 24.94 -7.12 14.73
CA SER A 69 24.22 -6.74 15.97
C SER A 69 22.71 -6.62 15.77
N ILE A 70 22.23 -6.60 14.52
CA ILE A 70 20.81 -6.56 14.18
C ILE A 70 20.29 -8.00 14.04
N THR A 71 19.54 -8.44 15.05
CA THR A 71 19.25 -9.85 15.32
C THR A 71 17.76 -10.17 15.29
N CYS A 72 17.44 -11.45 15.08
CA CYS A 72 16.14 -12.04 15.36
C CYS A 72 15.87 -12.10 16.88
N ASN A 73 14.67 -12.52 17.29
CA ASN A 73 14.30 -12.57 18.71
C ASN A 73 15.32 -13.34 19.56
N ASP A 74 15.81 -14.50 19.10
CA ASP A 74 16.78 -15.33 19.83
C ASP A 74 18.25 -14.89 19.73
N GLY A 75 18.53 -13.73 19.13
CA GLY A 75 19.91 -13.26 18.92
C GLY A 75 20.60 -13.82 17.68
N SER A 76 19.95 -14.70 16.91
CA SER A 76 20.49 -15.16 15.62
C SER A 76 20.59 -14.01 14.60
N GLN A 77 21.58 -14.08 13.70
CA GLN A 77 21.83 -13.02 12.70
C GLN A 77 20.65 -12.94 11.72
N SER A 78 20.03 -11.76 11.60
CA SER A 78 18.93 -11.57 10.66
C SER A 78 19.43 -11.42 9.20
N GLY A 79 18.50 -11.34 8.26
CA GLY A 79 18.80 -11.31 6.82
C GLY A 79 17.55 -11.13 5.97
N PHE A 80 17.73 -11.29 4.67
CA PHE A 80 16.70 -11.24 3.64
C PHE A 80 17.00 -12.27 2.55
N TYR A 81 16.03 -12.53 1.68
CA TYR A 81 16.24 -13.29 0.44
C TYR A 81 16.18 -12.34 -0.75
N LEU A 82 17.02 -12.55 -1.74
CA LEU A 82 17.14 -11.71 -2.94
C LEU A 82 17.10 -12.56 -4.21
N ARG A 83 16.26 -12.15 -5.18
CA ARG A 83 16.38 -12.53 -6.58
C ARG A 83 16.63 -11.29 -7.42
N LYS A 84 17.76 -11.30 -8.14
CA LYS A 84 18.18 -10.23 -9.03
C LYS A 84 17.56 -10.37 -10.40
N SER A 85 17.15 -9.25 -10.99
CA SER A 85 16.75 -9.16 -12.39
C SER A 85 17.68 -8.19 -13.11
N HIS A 86 18.49 -8.72 -14.05
CA HIS A 86 19.49 -7.94 -14.77
C HIS A 86 18.81 -6.91 -15.69
N GLY A 87 19.31 -5.67 -15.67
CA GLY A 87 18.72 -4.54 -16.41
C GLY A 87 17.47 -3.92 -15.76
N SER A 88 16.80 -4.61 -14.83
CA SER A 88 15.63 -4.07 -14.13
C SER A 88 16.03 -3.04 -13.08
N LYS A 89 15.41 -1.85 -13.17
CA LYS A 89 15.56 -0.75 -12.18
C LYS A 89 14.43 -0.69 -11.16
N ARG A 90 13.51 -1.65 -11.19
CA ARG A 90 12.39 -1.79 -10.25
C ARG A 90 12.80 -2.71 -9.11
N TRP A 91 12.42 -2.35 -7.89
CA TRP A 91 12.69 -3.11 -6.68
C TRP A 91 11.44 -3.28 -5.84
N ILE A 92 11.22 -4.49 -5.34
CA ILE A 92 10.17 -4.81 -4.39
C ILE A 92 10.83 -5.39 -3.14
N ILE A 93 10.63 -4.75 -1.99
CA ILE A 93 10.98 -5.28 -0.67
C ILE A 93 9.68 -5.68 0.00
N PHE A 94 9.51 -6.97 0.27
CA PHE A 94 8.34 -7.51 0.95
C PHE A 94 8.67 -7.85 2.41
N LEU A 95 7.82 -7.40 3.33
CA LEU A 95 7.90 -7.71 4.76
C LEU A 95 6.92 -8.84 5.09
N GLU A 96 7.45 -9.97 5.60
CA GLU A 96 6.64 -11.09 6.08
C GLU A 96 5.79 -10.69 7.30
N GLY A 97 4.66 -11.37 7.47
CA GLY A 97 3.73 -11.19 8.58
C GLY A 97 3.77 -12.34 9.61
N GLY A 98 2.69 -12.50 10.37
CA GLY A 98 2.53 -13.61 11.30
C GLY A 98 2.49 -13.18 12.77
N TRP A 99 1.53 -12.32 13.13
CA TRP A 99 1.26 -11.88 14.50
C TRP A 99 2.49 -11.24 15.19
N TYR A 100 2.56 -11.27 16.52
CA TYR A 100 3.59 -10.65 17.36
C TYR A 100 3.50 -11.25 18.78
N CYS A 101 4.39 -10.85 19.70
CA CYS A 101 4.25 -11.18 21.12
C CYS A 101 4.57 -9.96 21.98
N TYR A 102 3.75 -9.70 23.00
CA TYR A 102 3.67 -8.40 23.69
C TYR A 102 4.08 -8.47 25.17
N ASP A 103 4.32 -9.66 25.70
CA ASP A 103 4.86 -9.88 27.04
C ASP A 103 5.69 -11.18 27.09
N HIS A 104 6.37 -11.41 28.21
CA HIS A 104 7.23 -12.59 28.38
C HIS A 104 6.48 -13.93 28.21
N LYS A 105 5.21 -13.99 28.64
CA LYS A 105 4.38 -15.21 28.54
C LYS A 105 3.98 -15.51 27.10
N SER A 106 3.49 -14.51 26.37
CA SER A 106 3.16 -14.62 24.95
C SER A 106 4.39 -14.92 24.09
N CYS A 107 5.55 -14.31 24.38
CA CYS A 107 6.78 -14.60 23.65
C CYS A 107 7.32 -16.01 23.94
N ARG A 108 7.25 -16.51 25.18
CA ARG A 108 7.58 -17.92 25.49
C ARG A 108 6.63 -18.90 24.79
N ASN A 109 5.33 -18.62 24.77
CA ASN A 109 4.35 -19.45 24.05
C ASN A 109 4.61 -19.45 22.54
N ARG A 110 4.95 -18.29 21.96
CA ARG A 110 5.31 -18.15 20.56
C ARG A 110 6.61 -18.90 20.23
N TRP A 111 7.61 -18.86 21.10
CA TRP A 111 8.85 -19.63 20.93
C TRP A 111 8.61 -21.13 20.86
N LEU A 112 7.69 -21.66 21.69
CA LEU A 112 7.35 -23.08 21.72
C LEU A 112 6.51 -23.54 20.53
N ARG A 113 5.66 -22.66 19.95
CA ARG A 113 4.69 -23.04 18.89
C ARG A 113 5.06 -22.56 17.48
N LEU A 114 5.77 -21.44 17.37
CA LEU A 114 6.04 -20.70 16.13
C LEU A 114 7.50 -20.23 16.06
N ARG A 115 8.44 -21.10 16.49
CA ARG A 115 9.88 -20.79 16.59
C ARG A 115 10.48 -20.19 15.32
N HIS A 116 10.01 -20.62 14.14
CA HIS A 116 10.46 -20.13 12.84
C HIS A 116 10.22 -18.62 12.62
N LEU A 117 9.31 -17.99 13.37
CA LEU A 117 9.07 -16.53 13.38
C LEU A 117 9.84 -15.79 14.49
N MET A 118 10.86 -16.44 15.07
CA MET A 118 11.68 -15.92 16.18
C MET A 118 13.19 -16.21 16.03
N THR A 119 13.60 -16.94 14.99
CA THR A 119 15.01 -17.32 14.72
C THR A 119 15.29 -17.36 13.22
N SER A 120 16.54 -17.12 12.82
CA SER A 120 17.03 -17.39 11.46
C SER A 120 17.75 -18.73 11.30
N THR A 121 17.97 -19.47 12.40
CA THR A 121 18.75 -20.72 12.40
C THR A 121 18.19 -21.84 11.52
N GLN A 122 16.88 -21.80 11.25
CA GLN A 122 16.16 -22.79 10.42
C GLN A 122 15.83 -22.26 9.01
N TRP A 123 16.32 -21.08 8.63
CA TRP A 123 16.06 -20.53 7.31
C TRP A 123 16.78 -21.35 6.22
N PRO A 124 16.09 -21.75 5.13
CA PRO A 124 16.74 -22.40 3.98
C PRO A 124 17.69 -21.45 3.24
N GLU A 125 18.53 -21.99 2.36
CA GLU A 125 19.42 -21.17 1.52
C GLU A 125 18.67 -20.43 0.40
N THR A 126 17.59 -21.04 -0.09
CA THR A 126 16.69 -20.47 -1.09
C THR A 126 15.25 -20.54 -0.63
N ARG A 127 14.41 -19.62 -1.13
CA ARG A 127 12.98 -19.59 -0.85
C ARG A 127 12.22 -19.25 -2.13
N ASP A 128 11.20 -20.04 -2.46
CA ASP A 128 10.21 -19.64 -3.46
C ASP A 128 9.08 -18.87 -2.77
N VAL A 129 8.58 -17.82 -3.42
CA VAL A 129 7.49 -16.98 -2.92
C VAL A 129 6.64 -16.54 -4.10
N GLY A 130 5.34 -16.80 -4.03
CA GLY A 130 4.39 -16.50 -5.10
C GLY A 130 3.92 -15.05 -5.13
N GLY A 131 2.87 -14.83 -5.91
CA GLY A 131 2.16 -13.58 -6.08
C GLY A 131 3.06 -12.45 -6.59
N LEU A 132 3.06 -11.32 -5.91
CA LEU A 132 3.87 -10.13 -6.21
C LEU A 132 5.38 -10.40 -6.25
N LEU A 133 5.85 -11.50 -5.65
CA LEU A 133 7.25 -11.95 -5.70
C LEU A 133 7.52 -13.12 -6.65
N SER A 134 6.53 -13.60 -7.41
CA SER A 134 6.77 -14.66 -8.40
C SER A 134 7.60 -14.14 -9.59
N ALA A 135 8.43 -15.01 -10.16
CA ALA A 135 9.10 -14.77 -11.45
C ALA A 135 8.26 -15.23 -12.65
N ASN A 136 7.17 -15.96 -12.43
CA ASN A 136 6.29 -16.37 -13.52
C ASN A 136 5.47 -15.16 -14.01
N PRO A 137 5.56 -14.74 -15.29
CA PRO A 137 4.73 -13.67 -15.84
C PRO A 137 3.24 -14.00 -15.84
N GLU A 138 2.85 -15.27 -15.85
CA GLU A 138 1.44 -15.68 -15.73
C GLU A 138 0.89 -15.47 -14.31
N GLU A 139 1.75 -15.50 -13.30
CA GLU A 139 1.39 -15.29 -11.88
C GLU A 139 1.58 -13.82 -11.46
N ASN A 140 2.57 -13.13 -12.02
CA ASN A 140 2.97 -11.77 -11.68
C ASN A 140 3.08 -10.88 -12.93
N PRO A 141 1.97 -10.58 -13.63
CA PRO A 141 1.98 -10.01 -14.97
C PRO A 141 2.74 -8.69 -15.12
N TYR A 142 2.80 -7.88 -14.06
CA TYR A 142 3.41 -6.55 -14.12
C TYR A 142 4.79 -6.45 -13.46
N TRP A 143 5.16 -7.33 -12.51
CA TRP A 143 6.41 -7.22 -11.74
C TRP A 143 7.30 -8.45 -11.76
N TRP A 144 6.99 -9.52 -12.51
CA TRP A 144 7.82 -10.73 -12.59
C TRP A 144 9.32 -10.50 -12.84
N ASN A 145 9.68 -9.43 -13.58
CA ASN A 145 11.06 -9.00 -13.83
C ASN A 145 11.58 -7.88 -12.90
N ALA A 146 11.00 -7.66 -11.74
CA ALA A 146 11.57 -6.77 -10.72
C ALA A 146 12.75 -7.44 -9.99
N ASN A 147 13.58 -6.63 -9.32
CA ASN A 147 14.45 -7.15 -8.27
C ASN A 147 13.57 -7.45 -7.05
N HIS A 148 13.52 -8.72 -6.66
CA HIS A 148 12.63 -9.21 -5.61
C HIS A 148 13.41 -9.44 -4.33
N VAL A 149 12.93 -8.86 -3.23
CA VAL A 149 13.46 -9.03 -1.88
C VAL A 149 12.35 -9.46 -0.95
N PHE A 150 12.59 -10.56 -0.23
CA PHE A 150 11.72 -11.04 0.83
C PHE A 150 12.45 -10.95 2.16
N VAL A 151 11.90 -10.22 3.13
CA VAL A 151 12.47 -10.08 4.48
C VAL A 151 11.65 -10.94 5.44
N PRO A 152 12.20 -12.07 5.95
CA PRO A 152 11.45 -12.93 6.85
C PRO A 152 11.27 -12.31 8.23
N TYR A 153 10.15 -12.62 8.87
CA TYR A 153 9.73 -11.97 10.09
C TYR A 153 10.16 -12.78 11.32
N CYS A 154 11.30 -12.41 11.90
CA CYS A 154 11.88 -13.08 13.06
C CYS A 154 11.93 -12.21 14.34
N THR A 155 11.18 -11.11 14.42
CA THR A 155 11.26 -10.13 15.51
C THR A 155 10.00 -9.96 16.35
N SER A 156 8.86 -10.53 15.93
CA SER A 156 7.63 -10.57 16.74
C SER A 156 7.12 -9.22 17.26
N ASP A 157 7.46 -8.11 16.59
CA ASP A 157 7.27 -6.71 17.00
C ASP A 157 6.56 -5.84 15.95
N SER A 158 5.87 -6.44 14.97
CA SER A 158 5.24 -5.76 13.84
C SER A 158 6.18 -4.80 13.10
N TRP A 159 7.47 -5.17 12.99
CA TRP A 159 8.53 -4.38 12.37
C TRP A 159 8.79 -3.01 13.03
N SER A 160 8.44 -2.88 14.31
CA SER A 160 8.51 -1.60 15.04
C SER A 160 9.63 -1.52 16.07
N GLY A 161 10.18 -2.65 16.52
CA GLY A 161 11.11 -2.70 17.65
C GLY A 161 12.50 -2.13 17.34
N THR A 162 13.12 -1.59 18.38
CA THR A 162 14.52 -1.11 18.38
C THR A 162 15.36 -1.65 19.55
N ARG A 163 14.81 -2.57 20.34
CA ARG A 163 15.48 -3.16 21.51
C ARG A 163 16.38 -4.33 21.10
N ALA A 164 17.68 -4.11 21.03
CA ALA A 164 18.66 -5.19 21.08
C ALA A 164 18.69 -5.84 22.48
N LEU A 165 18.90 -7.16 22.55
CA LEU A 165 19.05 -7.98 23.77
C LEU A 165 19.85 -7.30 24.90
N PRO A 166 19.20 -6.91 26.02
CA PRO A 166 19.88 -6.40 27.21
C PRO A 166 19.47 -7.24 28.44
N ASN A 167 20.19 -8.31 28.74
CA ASN A 167 19.93 -9.29 29.82
C ASN A 167 18.57 -10.03 29.80
N ASP A 168 17.65 -9.66 28.89
CA ASP A 168 16.36 -10.31 28.64
C ASP A 168 16.50 -11.47 27.64
N MET A 169 15.55 -12.42 27.62
CA MET A 169 15.62 -13.58 26.69
C MET A 169 15.41 -13.26 25.20
N PHE A 170 14.86 -12.09 24.84
CA PHE A 170 14.50 -11.78 23.44
C PHE A 170 14.86 -10.36 22.96
N SER A 171 15.47 -10.29 21.78
CA SER A 171 15.67 -9.08 20.95
C SER A 171 14.36 -8.68 20.26
N PHE A 172 14.16 -7.40 19.96
CA PHE A 172 13.02 -6.88 19.18
C PHE A 172 13.52 -5.74 18.29
N MET A 173 13.98 -6.08 17.08
CA MET A 173 14.78 -5.20 16.22
C MET A 173 14.18 -4.99 14.82
N GLY A 174 12.88 -5.22 14.64
CA GLY A 174 12.24 -5.23 13.32
C GLY A 174 12.39 -3.92 12.56
N ALA A 175 12.34 -2.78 13.25
CA ALA A 175 12.53 -1.48 12.61
C ALA A 175 13.99 -1.23 12.19
N GLU A 176 14.96 -1.84 12.88
CA GLU A 176 16.37 -1.79 12.49
C GLU A 176 16.67 -2.74 11.33
N ILE A 177 16.06 -3.93 11.29
CA ILE A 177 16.15 -4.85 10.13
C ILE A 177 15.69 -4.15 8.86
N VAL A 178 14.50 -3.51 8.85
CA VAL A 178 13.98 -2.82 7.64
C VAL A 178 14.98 -1.78 7.11
N LEU A 179 15.56 -0.97 7.99
CA LEU A 179 16.55 0.03 7.56
C LEU A 179 17.89 -0.59 7.15
N GLN A 180 18.31 -1.68 7.79
CA GLN A 180 19.56 -2.35 7.44
C GLN A 180 19.46 -3.11 6.10
N VAL A 181 18.35 -3.78 5.83
CA VAL A 181 18.07 -4.37 4.50
C VAL A 181 18.20 -3.30 3.43
N VAL A 182 17.57 -2.13 3.60
CA VAL A 182 17.67 -1.03 2.63
C VAL A 182 19.12 -0.57 2.44
N ARG A 183 19.95 -0.51 3.49
CA ARG A 183 21.39 -0.20 3.37
C ARG A 183 22.17 -1.27 2.63
N ASP A 184 21.98 -2.54 2.97
CA ASP A 184 22.71 -3.67 2.39
C ASP A 184 22.35 -3.87 0.91
N LEU A 185 21.14 -3.46 0.49
CA LEU A 185 20.72 -3.46 -0.91
C LEU A 185 21.35 -2.35 -1.76
N ILE A 186 21.88 -1.27 -1.17
CA ILE A 186 22.52 -0.15 -1.90
C ILE A 186 23.69 -0.65 -2.77
N PRO A 187 24.77 -1.26 -2.21
CA PRO A 187 25.90 -1.76 -3.01
C PRO A 187 25.52 -2.95 -3.89
N LEU A 188 24.43 -3.65 -3.57
CA LEU A 188 23.85 -4.67 -4.44
C LEU A 188 23.12 -4.06 -5.66
N GLY A 189 23.00 -2.74 -5.75
CA GLY A 189 22.52 -2.01 -6.93
C GLY A 189 21.19 -1.24 -6.75
N LEU A 190 20.65 -1.15 -5.52
CA LEU A 190 19.45 -0.35 -5.25
C LEU A 190 19.69 1.15 -5.48
N GLU A 191 20.94 1.61 -5.37
CA GLU A 191 21.36 2.96 -5.76
C GLU A 191 20.97 3.34 -7.21
N ASN A 192 20.94 2.36 -8.13
CA ASN A 192 20.66 2.56 -9.55
C ASN A 192 19.17 2.38 -9.90
N ALA A 193 18.31 2.23 -8.90
CA ALA A 193 16.87 2.02 -9.07
C ALA A 193 16.15 3.26 -9.64
N SER A 194 15.04 3.01 -10.33
CA SER A 194 14.04 4.02 -10.69
C SER A 194 12.88 4.04 -9.70
N SER A 195 12.53 2.87 -9.12
CA SER A 195 11.46 2.74 -8.14
C SER A 195 11.78 1.69 -7.09
N LEU A 196 11.28 1.95 -5.88
CA LEU A 196 11.30 1.04 -4.74
C LEU A 196 9.88 0.94 -4.17
N LEU A 197 9.34 -0.28 -4.18
CA LEU A 197 8.07 -0.63 -3.58
C LEU A 197 8.33 -1.36 -2.25
N LEU A 198 7.90 -0.79 -1.14
CA LEU A 198 7.90 -1.47 0.17
C LEU A 198 6.53 -2.11 0.38
N ALA A 199 6.43 -3.41 0.18
CA ALA A 199 5.21 -4.20 0.35
C ALA A 199 5.28 -5.04 1.64
N GLY A 200 4.14 -5.58 2.08
CA GLY A 200 4.08 -6.50 3.20
C GLY A 200 2.65 -6.87 3.55
N SER A 201 2.48 -8.06 4.12
CA SER A 201 1.16 -8.62 4.47
C SER A 201 1.02 -8.80 5.98
N SER A 202 -0.21 -8.70 6.52
CA SER A 202 -0.49 -8.86 7.96
C SER A 202 0.31 -7.86 8.82
N ALA A 203 0.98 -8.32 9.87
CA ALA A 203 1.95 -7.53 10.64
C ALA A 203 3.04 -6.87 9.76
N GLY A 204 3.38 -7.46 8.61
CA GLY A 204 4.23 -6.87 7.58
C GLY A 204 3.60 -5.65 6.91
N GLY A 205 2.29 -5.66 6.64
CA GLY A 205 1.55 -4.52 6.10
C GLY A 205 1.48 -3.35 7.10
N THR A 206 1.26 -3.65 8.39
CA THR A 206 1.43 -2.66 9.47
C THR A 206 2.88 -2.14 9.51
N GLY A 207 3.87 -3.04 9.36
CA GLY A 207 5.29 -2.72 9.27
C GLY A 207 5.67 -1.79 8.12
N VAL A 208 5.03 -1.95 6.95
CA VAL A 208 5.15 -1.02 5.80
C VAL A 208 4.71 0.37 6.24
N MET A 209 3.51 0.52 6.81
CA MET A 209 2.99 1.83 7.21
C MET A 209 3.89 2.50 8.26
N LEU A 210 4.38 1.74 9.24
CA LEU A 210 5.29 2.23 10.28
C LEU A 210 6.67 2.65 9.74
N ASN A 211 7.21 1.96 8.73
CA ASN A 211 8.57 2.20 8.25
C ASN A 211 8.67 3.02 6.95
N LEU A 212 7.60 3.18 6.16
CA LEU A 212 7.66 3.78 4.82
C LEU A 212 8.28 5.19 4.81
N ASN A 213 7.89 6.06 5.75
CA ASN A 213 8.50 7.40 5.87
C ASN A 213 9.97 7.34 6.34
N HIS A 214 10.36 6.33 7.15
CA HIS A 214 11.75 6.15 7.58
C HIS A 214 12.63 5.64 6.44
N VAL A 215 12.14 4.69 5.63
CA VAL A 215 12.81 4.24 4.39
C VAL A 215 12.94 5.40 3.40
N HIS A 216 11.87 6.19 3.19
CA HIS A 216 11.93 7.40 2.37
C HIS A 216 12.99 8.39 2.87
N SER A 217 13.08 8.62 4.19
CA SER A 217 14.11 9.49 4.76
C SER A 217 15.52 8.93 4.58
N LEU A 218 15.73 7.64 4.82
CA LEU A 218 17.01 6.97 4.63
C LEU A 218 17.51 7.15 3.17
N VAL A 219 16.66 6.82 2.20
CA VAL A 219 17.05 6.82 0.78
C VAL A 219 17.21 8.25 0.24
N HIS A 220 16.27 9.18 0.50
CA HIS A 220 16.32 10.53 -0.10
C HIS A 220 17.15 11.57 0.68
N HIS A 221 17.18 11.48 2.01
CA HIS A 221 17.85 12.48 2.86
C HIS A 221 19.21 12.01 3.36
N ASN A 222 19.33 10.76 3.82
CA ASN A 222 20.59 10.28 4.38
C ASN A 222 21.55 9.77 3.29
N LEU A 223 21.03 9.07 2.27
CA LEU A 223 21.80 8.51 1.14
C LEU A 223 21.78 9.39 -0.12
N GLY A 224 20.91 10.41 -0.18
CA GLY A 224 20.86 11.38 -1.28
C GLY A 224 20.22 10.88 -2.59
N LEU A 225 19.69 9.66 -2.64
CA LEU A 225 19.17 8.96 -3.82
C LEU A 225 17.75 9.42 -4.21
N LYS A 226 17.60 10.74 -4.45
CA LYS A 226 16.31 11.42 -4.70
C LYS A 226 15.63 11.04 -6.02
N HIS A 227 16.31 10.32 -6.91
CA HIS A 227 15.77 9.82 -8.17
C HIS A 227 14.90 8.57 -7.99
N ILE A 228 15.04 7.85 -6.87
CA ILE A 228 14.27 6.63 -6.60
C ILE A 228 12.85 7.00 -6.20
N ALA A 229 11.85 6.58 -6.97
CA ALA A 229 10.44 6.74 -6.64
C ALA A 229 10.01 5.72 -5.58
N ILE A 230 9.74 6.17 -4.35
CA ILE A 230 9.42 5.29 -3.20
C ILE A 230 7.90 5.25 -2.98
N ARG A 231 7.35 4.04 -2.88
CA ARG A 231 5.92 3.75 -2.65
C ARG A 231 5.77 2.61 -1.65
N GLY A 232 4.61 2.51 -1.00
CA GLY A 232 4.29 1.39 -0.10
C GLY A 232 3.00 0.65 -0.44
N VAL A 233 2.93 -0.65 -0.17
CA VAL A 233 1.70 -1.45 -0.23
C VAL A 233 1.48 -2.14 1.11
N SER A 234 0.37 -1.84 1.78
CA SER A 234 -0.05 -2.54 2.99
C SER A 234 -1.17 -3.51 2.63
N ASP A 235 -0.90 -4.81 2.71
CA ASP A 235 -1.88 -5.89 2.57
C ASP A 235 -2.29 -6.39 3.96
N SER A 236 -3.59 -6.42 4.25
CA SER A 236 -4.15 -7.06 5.47
C SER A 236 -3.52 -6.55 6.78
N GLY A 237 -3.03 -5.30 6.78
CA GLY A 237 -2.32 -4.64 7.88
C GLY A 237 -3.07 -3.45 8.47
N TRP A 238 -4.30 -3.21 8.02
CA TRP A 238 -5.14 -2.08 8.41
C TRP A 238 -6.18 -2.52 9.44
N PHE A 239 -5.76 -2.52 10.71
CA PHE A 239 -6.61 -2.94 11.83
C PHE A 239 -7.41 -1.78 12.45
N LEU A 240 -8.44 -2.12 13.20
CA LEU A 240 -9.32 -1.25 13.99
C LEU A 240 -9.05 -1.43 15.50
N ASP A 241 -8.97 -0.30 16.22
CA ASP A 241 -8.92 -0.22 17.68
C ASP A 241 -10.32 -0.21 18.29
N ARG A 242 -11.12 -1.24 17.97
CA ARG A 242 -12.49 -1.41 18.48
C ARG A 242 -12.55 -2.29 19.73
N ALA A 243 -13.65 -2.20 20.47
CA ALA A 243 -13.92 -3.08 21.59
C ALA A 243 -14.17 -4.52 21.06
N PRO A 244 -13.53 -5.55 21.63
CA PRO A 244 -13.73 -6.94 21.21
C PRO A 244 -15.17 -7.42 21.46
N TYR A 245 -15.58 -8.46 20.74
CA TYR A 245 -16.88 -9.12 20.92
C TYR A 245 -17.03 -9.70 22.34
N SER A 246 -15.99 -10.40 22.83
CA SER A 246 -15.93 -10.89 24.20
C SER A 246 -15.14 -9.94 25.09
N PRO A 247 -15.72 -9.40 26.18
CA PRO A 247 -15.06 -8.42 27.06
C PRO A 247 -13.97 -9.03 27.96
N ASN A 248 -13.87 -10.36 28.03
CA ASN A 248 -12.98 -11.06 28.96
C ASN A 248 -11.54 -11.26 28.44
N GLY A 249 -11.19 -10.63 27.31
CA GLY A 249 -9.85 -10.67 26.72
C GLY A 249 -9.16 -9.31 26.72
N LEU A 250 -7.84 -9.29 26.48
CA LEU A 250 -7.12 -8.05 26.21
C LEU A 250 -7.63 -7.43 24.91
N SER A 251 -7.89 -6.13 24.90
CA SER A 251 -8.24 -5.43 23.65
C SER A 251 -7.01 -5.30 22.73
N PRO A 252 -7.21 -5.06 21.42
CA PRO A 252 -6.11 -4.71 20.52
C PRO A 252 -5.28 -3.51 21.00
N VAL A 253 -5.89 -2.59 21.75
CA VAL A 253 -5.22 -1.41 22.33
C VAL A 253 -4.30 -1.80 23.48
N ASP A 254 -4.76 -2.64 24.42
CA ASP A 254 -3.94 -3.12 25.55
C ASP A 254 -2.71 -3.92 25.07
N VAL A 255 -2.93 -4.72 24.03
CA VAL A 255 -1.92 -5.52 23.35
C VAL A 255 -0.86 -4.64 22.69
N VAL A 256 -1.28 -3.59 21.97
CA VAL A 256 -0.35 -2.60 21.39
C VAL A 256 0.41 -1.86 22.49
N HIS A 257 -0.23 -1.44 23.58
CA HIS A 257 0.44 -0.78 24.70
C HIS A 257 1.58 -1.62 25.30
N LYS A 258 1.29 -2.88 25.65
CA LYS A 258 2.30 -3.82 26.18
C LYS A 258 3.43 -4.07 25.17
N GLY A 259 3.08 -4.30 23.90
CA GLY A 259 4.03 -4.50 22.83
C GLY A 259 4.98 -3.31 22.66
N MET A 260 4.45 -2.08 22.58
CA MET A 260 5.26 -0.87 22.42
C MET A 260 6.34 -0.70 23.50
N GLU A 261 5.98 -0.97 24.75
CA GLU A 261 6.89 -0.89 25.88
C GLU A 261 7.99 -1.96 25.80
N LEU A 262 7.60 -3.21 25.53
CA LEU A 262 8.49 -4.36 25.39
C LEU A 262 9.46 -4.20 24.21
N TRP A 263 8.98 -3.76 23.06
CA TRP A 263 9.76 -3.71 21.82
C TRP A 263 10.65 -2.45 21.72
N LYS A 264 10.44 -1.45 22.59
CA LYS A 264 10.91 -0.07 22.41
C LYS A 264 10.55 0.44 21.01
N ALA A 265 9.26 0.41 20.72
CA ALA A 265 8.75 0.60 19.36
C ALA A 265 9.00 2.02 18.82
N ARG A 266 9.60 2.12 17.63
CA ARG A 266 9.83 3.38 16.92
C ARG A 266 8.62 3.75 16.06
N MET A 267 7.88 4.76 16.50
CA MET A 267 6.71 5.28 15.77
C MET A 267 7.06 6.41 14.78
N PRO A 268 6.31 6.56 13.68
CA PRO A 268 6.47 7.67 12.74
C PRO A 268 6.33 9.05 13.41
N HIS A 269 7.37 9.88 13.34
CA HIS A 269 7.43 11.20 13.96
C HIS A 269 6.19 12.08 13.68
N ASN A 270 5.70 12.13 12.44
CA ASN A 270 4.51 12.93 12.09
C ASN A 270 3.23 12.45 12.80
N CYS A 271 3.13 11.16 13.07
CA CYS A 271 1.99 10.57 13.77
C CYS A 271 2.10 10.79 15.29
N VAL A 272 3.29 10.60 15.87
CA VAL A 272 3.54 10.94 17.29
C VAL A 272 3.27 12.42 17.56
N ASN A 273 3.67 13.32 16.65
CA ASN A 273 3.36 14.75 16.75
C ASN A 273 1.85 15.08 16.70
N LYS A 274 1.02 14.18 16.14
CA LYS A 274 -0.45 14.29 16.13
C LYS A 274 -1.08 13.70 17.39
N TYR A 275 -0.46 12.68 17.98
CA TYR A 275 -0.92 11.96 19.18
C TYR A 275 0.17 11.89 20.27
N PRO A 276 0.64 13.03 20.81
CA PRO A 276 1.84 13.05 21.67
C PRO A 276 1.68 12.26 22.98
N ASN A 277 0.45 12.16 23.50
CA ASN A 277 0.13 11.41 24.72
C ASN A 277 -0.34 9.97 24.43
N GLU A 278 -0.57 9.64 23.17
CA GLU A 278 -1.21 8.38 22.74
C GLU A 278 -0.52 7.81 21.48
N PRO A 279 0.81 7.59 21.48
CA PRO A 279 1.56 7.18 20.29
C PRO A 279 1.15 5.80 19.76
N TRP A 280 0.50 4.97 20.59
CA TRP A 280 -0.11 3.68 20.22
C TRP A 280 -1.12 3.81 19.07
N ARG A 281 -1.78 4.97 18.94
CA ARG A 281 -2.69 5.28 17.83
C ARG A 281 -2.02 5.12 16.47
N CYS A 282 -0.69 5.19 16.39
CA CYS A 282 0.06 5.06 15.15
C CYS A 282 0.20 3.64 14.62
N TYR A 283 -0.20 2.59 15.36
CA TYR A 283 -0.33 1.23 14.79
C TYR A 283 -1.55 1.08 13.89
N PHE A 284 -2.60 1.87 14.12
CA PHE A 284 -3.87 1.74 13.42
C PHE A 284 -3.86 2.54 12.12
N GLY A 285 -3.99 1.84 10.99
CA GLY A 285 -3.75 2.40 9.65
C GLY A 285 -4.50 3.70 9.39
N TYR A 286 -5.79 3.76 9.73
CA TYR A 286 -6.63 4.94 9.53
C TYR A 286 -6.23 6.17 10.36
N ARG A 287 -5.56 5.97 11.50
CA ARG A 287 -5.04 7.06 12.35
C ARG A 287 -3.69 7.58 11.85
N LEU A 288 -2.84 6.67 11.36
CA LEU A 288 -1.49 6.92 10.84
C LEU A 288 -1.51 7.52 9.42
N TYR A 289 -2.32 6.96 8.51
CA TYR A 289 -2.36 7.26 7.07
C TYR A 289 -2.39 8.77 6.75
N PRO A 290 -3.18 9.63 7.42
CA PRO A 290 -3.19 11.07 7.15
C PRO A 290 -1.86 11.81 7.43
N THR A 291 -0.87 11.13 8.03
CA THR A 291 0.45 11.69 8.38
C THR A 291 1.60 11.13 7.53
N LEU A 292 1.30 10.15 6.66
CA LEU A 292 2.26 9.61 5.69
C LEU A 292 2.57 10.63 4.59
N THR A 293 3.83 10.65 4.14
CA THR A 293 4.28 11.57 3.08
C THR A 293 4.53 10.85 1.76
N ALA A 294 4.93 9.58 1.81
CA ALA A 294 5.04 8.72 0.63
C ALA A 294 3.66 8.13 0.25
N PRO A 295 3.41 7.81 -1.04
CA PRO A 295 2.18 7.15 -1.46
C PRO A 295 2.07 5.73 -0.87
N LEU A 296 0.89 5.40 -0.34
CA LEU A 296 0.52 4.06 0.13
C LEU A 296 -0.71 3.55 -0.65
N PHE A 297 -0.63 2.32 -1.14
CA PHE A 297 -1.78 1.52 -1.59
C PHE A 297 -2.21 0.59 -0.44
N VAL A 298 -3.50 0.50 -0.17
CA VAL A 298 -4.04 -0.36 0.89
C VAL A 298 -4.83 -1.51 0.26
N PHE A 299 -4.38 -2.74 0.43
CA PHE A 299 -5.25 -3.90 0.23
C PHE A 299 -5.77 -4.36 1.58
N GLN A 300 -7.07 -4.60 1.72
CA GLN A 300 -7.64 -5.07 2.97
C GLN A 300 -8.94 -5.83 2.73
N TRP A 301 -9.00 -7.10 3.14
CA TRP A 301 -10.25 -7.86 3.24
C TRP A 301 -11.21 -7.13 4.19
N LEU A 302 -12.46 -6.87 3.77
CA LEU A 302 -13.45 -6.22 4.64
C LEU A 302 -13.82 -7.08 5.85
N PHE A 303 -13.66 -8.40 5.74
CA PHE A 303 -13.89 -9.36 6.82
C PHE A 303 -12.59 -10.13 7.14
N ASP A 304 -11.54 -9.37 7.47
CA ASP A 304 -10.22 -9.91 7.75
C ASP A 304 -10.19 -10.86 8.97
N GLU A 305 -9.70 -12.08 8.76
CA GLU A 305 -9.70 -13.13 9.79
C GLU A 305 -8.81 -12.79 11.00
N ALA A 306 -7.74 -12.01 10.80
CA ALA A 306 -6.88 -11.58 11.91
C ALA A 306 -7.54 -10.46 12.73
N GLN A 307 -8.36 -9.59 12.12
CA GLN A 307 -9.21 -8.67 12.89
C GLN A 307 -10.29 -9.44 13.66
N MET A 308 -10.99 -10.40 13.03
CA MET A 308 -11.99 -11.25 13.70
C MET A 308 -11.39 -12.02 14.89
N SER A 309 -10.15 -12.49 14.73
CA SER A 309 -9.38 -13.15 15.79
C SER A 309 -8.98 -12.18 16.91
N ALA A 310 -8.51 -10.97 16.58
CA ALA A 310 -8.13 -9.94 17.54
C ALA A 310 -9.34 -9.36 18.31
N ASP A 311 -10.52 -9.35 17.69
CA ASP A 311 -11.79 -8.97 18.30
C ASP A 311 -12.39 -10.12 19.17
N ASN A 312 -11.71 -11.27 19.31
CA ASN A 312 -12.19 -12.45 20.05
C ASN A 312 -13.58 -12.95 19.60
N VAL A 313 -13.88 -12.89 18.30
CA VAL A 313 -15.15 -13.44 17.76
C VAL A 313 -15.13 -14.96 17.73
N GLY A 314 -13.96 -15.57 17.49
CA GLY A 314 -13.82 -17.01 17.25
C GLY A 314 -14.38 -17.44 15.89
N ALA A 315 -14.55 -18.75 15.68
CA ALA A 315 -15.30 -19.25 14.54
C ALA A 315 -16.78 -18.82 14.69
N PRO A 316 -17.36 -18.08 13.75
CA PRO A 316 -18.71 -17.54 13.90
C PRO A 316 -19.77 -18.61 13.61
N VAL A 317 -20.54 -18.96 14.64
CA VAL A 317 -21.59 -20.00 14.60
C VAL A 317 -22.93 -19.50 15.15
N THR A 318 -23.00 -18.23 15.54
CA THR A 318 -24.20 -17.58 16.08
C THR A 318 -24.49 -16.29 15.35
N LYS A 319 -25.77 -15.94 15.23
CA LYS A 319 -26.20 -14.65 14.67
C LYS A 319 -25.50 -13.44 15.33
N GLN A 320 -25.26 -13.48 16.65
CA GLN A 320 -24.62 -12.38 17.38
C GLN A 320 -23.15 -12.16 16.98
N GLN A 321 -22.39 -13.24 16.74
CA GLN A 321 -21.04 -13.14 16.19
C GLN A 321 -21.06 -12.56 14.77
N TRP A 322 -22.00 -12.99 13.94
CA TRP A 322 -22.15 -12.47 12.58
C TRP A 322 -22.61 -11.01 12.54
N ASP A 323 -23.58 -10.59 13.34
CA ASP A 323 -24.00 -9.19 13.52
C ASP A 323 -22.80 -8.30 13.90
N TYR A 324 -21.85 -8.83 14.69
CA TYR A 324 -20.61 -8.15 15.04
C TYR A 324 -19.61 -8.06 13.87
N ILE A 325 -19.48 -9.13 13.07
CA ILE A 325 -18.65 -9.19 11.85
C ILE A 325 -19.18 -8.25 10.77
N HIS A 326 -20.49 -8.18 10.54
CA HIS A 326 -21.08 -7.20 9.61
C HIS A 326 -20.71 -5.76 10.03
N LYS A 327 -20.93 -5.41 11.30
CA LYS A 327 -20.53 -4.10 11.85
C LYS A 327 -19.01 -3.86 11.77
N MET A 328 -18.19 -4.91 11.78
CA MET A 328 -16.74 -4.80 11.57
C MET A 328 -16.43 -4.35 10.13
N GLY A 329 -17.03 -5.00 9.12
CA GLY A 329 -16.85 -4.65 7.71
C GLY A 329 -17.33 -3.23 7.39
N ASP A 330 -18.49 -2.82 7.94
CA ASP A 330 -18.99 -1.45 7.81
C ASP A 330 -18.03 -0.42 8.44
N SER A 331 -17.52 -0.72 9.64
CA SER A 331 -16.53 0.13 10.32
C SER A 331 -15.25 0.26 9.50
N LEU A 332 -14.76 -0.84 8.93
CA LEU A 332 -13.55 -0.87 8.11
C LEU A 332 -13.75 -0.05 6.82
N ARG A 333 -14.89 -0.23 6.16
CA ARG A 333 -15.29 0.51 4.96
C ARG A 333 -15.29 2.03 5.17
N GLN A 334 -15.84 2.51 6.28
CA GLN A 334 -15.84 3.94 6.65
C GLN A 334 -14.41 4.49 6.79
N THR A 335 -13.46 3.72 7.33
CA THR A 335 -12.07 4.19 7.46
C THR A 335 -11.37 4.46 6.11
N PHE A 336 -11.87 3.87 5.01
CA PHE A 336 -11.31 4.04 3.67
C PHE A 336 -11.84 5.27 2.91
N GLU A 337 -12.82 6.01 3.43
CA GLU A 337 -13.36 7.22 2.79
C GLU A 337 -12.26 8.17 2.31
N ASN A 338 -11.27 8.42 3.16
CA ASN A 338 -10.17 9.35 2.92
C ASN A 338 -8.89 8.68 2.37
N VAL A 339 -8.94 7.40 1.99
CA VAL A 339 -7.82 6.67 1.39
C VAL A 339 -7.85 6.82 -0.13
N SER A 340 -6.72 7.29 -0.70
CA SER A 340 -6.64 7.64 -2.12
C SER A 340 -6.43 6.45 -3.06
N ALA A 341 -5.87 5.35 -2.55
CA ALA A 341 -5.62 4.13 -3.30
C ALA A 341 -5.86 2.93 -2.37
N VAL A 342 -6.92 2.18 -2.67
CA VAL A 342 -7.40 1.08 -1.83
C VAL A 342 -8.07 0.02 -2.70
N PHE A 343 -7.92 -1.23 -2.33
CA PHE A 343 -8.61 -2.38 -2.90
C PHE A 343 -9.18 -3.21 -1.73
N ALA A 344 -10.50 -3.17 -1.54
CA ALA A 344 -11.15 -3.73 -0.35
C ALA A 344 -12.37 -4.60 -0.70
N PRO A 345 -12.18 -5.90 -1.00
CA PRO A 345 -13.24 -6.83 -1.36
C PRO A 345 -13.99 -7.37 -0.12
N SER A 346 -15.27 -7.71 -0.29
CA SER A 346 -16.14 -8.29 0.75
C SER A 346 -15.96 -9.81 0.91
N CYS A 347 -14.73 -10.23 1.20
CA CYS A 347 -14.41 -11.64 1.47
C CYS A 347 -13.92 -11.85 2.90
N ILE A 348 -14.07 -13.07 3.40
CA ILE A 348 -13.39 -13.55 4.61
C ILE A 348 -12.09 -14.21 4.15
N SER A 349 -10.96 -13.61 4.49
CA SER A 349 -9.63 -14.18 4.30
C SER A 349 -8.60 -13.32 5.04
N HIS A 350 -7.34 -13.74 5.00
CA HIS A 350 -6.22 -12.94 5.47
C HIS A 350 -5.03 -13.05 4.51
N SER A 351 -4.40 -11.91 4.22
CA SER A 351 -3.30 -11.72 3.26
C SER A 351 -3.65 -12.11 1.81
N VAL A 352 -2.92 -11.56 0.84
CA VAL A 352 -3.11 -11.86 -0.59
C VAL A 352 -1.82 -11.78 -1.41
N LEU A 353 -0.91 -10.84 -1.13
CA LEU A 353 0.17 -10.46 -2.06
C LEU A 353 1.22 -11.55 -2.36
N THR A 354 1.29 -12.61 -1.57
CA THR A 354 2.20 -13.75 -1.78
C THR A 354 1.50 -15.05 -2.17
N LYS A 355 0.16 -15.03 -2.32
CA LYS A 355 -0.62 -16.18 -2.80
C LYS A 355 -0.51 -16.26 -4.34
N ARG A 356 -0.49 -17.47 -4.91
CA ARG A 356 -0.32 -17.65 -6.37
C ARG A 356 -1.54 -17.18 -7.17
N ASP A 357 -2.70 -17.21 -6.54
CA ASP A 357 -4.02 -16.81 -7.06
C ASP A 357 -4.37 -15.33 -6.80
N TRP A 358 -3.45 -14.52 -6.27
CA TRP A 358 -3.70 -13.12 -5.88
C TRP A 358 -4.32 -12.23 -6.97
N GLN A 359 -4.07 -12.55 -8.24
CA GLN A 359 -4.58 -11.86 -9.42
C GLN A 359 -6.03 -12.23 -9.78
N LEU A 360 -6.56 -13.32 -9.24
CA LEU A 360 -7.95 -13.74 -9.46
C LEU A 360 -8.93 -12.84 -8.69
N VAL A 361 -8.49 -12.21 -7.60
CA VAL A 361 -9.30 -11.32 -6.76
C VAL A 361 -9.62 -10.02 -7.54
N LYS A 362 -10.90 -9.79 -7.84
CA LYS A 362 -11.42 -8.63 -8.57
C LYS A 362 -12.45 -7.83 -7.78
N ILE A 363 -12.62 -6.56 -8.15
CA ILE A 363 -13.78 -5.72 -7.81
C ILE A 363 -14.16 -4.96 -9.09
N ASP A 364 -15.44 -4.90 -9.46
CA ASP A 364 -15.91 -4.27 -10.71
C ASP A 364 -15.12 -4.75 -11.96
N GLU A 365 -14.87 -6.07 -12.08
CA GLU A 365 -13.99 -6.73 -13.08
C GLU A 365 -12.51 -6.33 -13.11
N ILE A 366 -12.06 -5.48 -12.19
CA ILE A 366 -10.65 -5.06 -12.09
C ILE A 366 -9.92 -5.90 -11.04
N SER A 367 -8.90 -6.66 -11.47
CA SER A 367 -8.05 -7.43 -10.58
C SER A 367 -7.18 -6.55 -9.68
N LEU A 368 -6.77 -7.08 -8.53
CA LEU A 368 -5.79 -6.44 -7.65
C LEU A 368 -4.49 -6.08 -8.40
N ALA A 369 -3.98 -6.97 -9.24
CA ALA A 369 -2.76 -6.74 -10.02
C ALA A 369 -2.91 -5.54 -10.98
N GLN A 370 -4.05 -5.45 -11.70
CA GLN A 370 -4.37 -4.31 -12.56
C GLN A 370 -4.48 -3.01 -11.77
N ALA A 371 -5.21 -3.01 -10.65
CA ALA A 371 -5.42 -1.83 -9.80
C ALA A 371 -4.09 -1.30 -9.23
N LEU A 372 -3.23 -2.19 -8.73
CA LEU A 372 -1.90 -1.84 -8.22
C LEU A 372 -0.99 -1.30 -9.32
N HIS A 373 -1.04 -1.88 -10.53
CA HIS A 373 -0.26 -1.42 -11.68
C HIS A 373 -0.70 -0.02 -12.11
N CYS A 374 -2.01 0.20 -12.16
CA CYS A 374 -2.62 1.50 -12.45
C CYS A 374 -2.16 2.60 -11.49
N TRP A 375 -2.09 2.30 -10.20
CA TRP A 375 -1.56 3.22 -9.20
C TRP A 375 -0.05 3.46 -9.32
N GLU A 376 0.75 2.45 -9.67
CA GLU A 376 2.20 2.63 -9.89
C GLU A 376 2.49 3.62 -11.03
N GLN A 377 1.66 3.64 -12.08
CA GLN A 377 1.82 4.58 -13.21
C GLN A 377 1.61 6.06 -12.83
N ILE A 378 1.02 6.37 -11.66
CA ILE A 378 0.79 7.75 -11.23
C ILE A 378 2.13 8.42 -10.90
N PRO A 379 2.48 9.55 -11.54
CA PRO A 379 3.71 10.27 -11.25
C PRO A 379 3.72 10.82 -9.82
N ILE A 380 4.82 10.59 -9.07
CA ILE A 380 5.03 11.21 -7.77
C ILE A 380 5.35 12.70 -7.99
N GLY A 381 4.31 13.53 -7.95
CA GLY A 381 4.44 14.97 -8.17
C GLY A 381 5.18 15.67 -7.02
N ASN A 382 6.16 16.51 -7.36
CA ASN A 382 6.72 17.48 -6.42
C ASN A 382 5.60 18.39 -5.87
N ARG A 383 5.20 18.21 -4.60
CA ARG A 383 4.21 19.06 -3.91
C ARG A 383 4.72 20.50 -3.82
N ARG A 384 4.45 21.31 -4.84
CA ARG A 384 4.44 22.77 -4.75
C ARG A 384 3.10 23.20 -4.15
N ASN A 385 3.14 24.23 -3.31
CA ASN A 385 2.00 24.75 -2.55
C ASN A 385 0.82 25.15 -3.46
N ASP A 386 -0.12 24.23 -3.68
CA ASP A 386 -1.51 24.60 -3.97
C ASP A 386 -2.36 24.36 -2.72
N THR A 387 -2.96 25.44 -2.23
CA THR A 387 -3.82 25.42 -1.07
C THR A 387 -5.21 24.94 -1.48
N ARG A 388 -5.65 23.80 -0.95
CA ARG A 388 -6.99 23.21 -1.14
C ARG A 388 -7.36 22.92 -2.59
N SER A 389 -6.85 21.83 -3.10
CA SER A 389 -7.63 20.93 -3.96
C SER A 389 -7.62 19.53 -3.32
N PRO A 390 -8.77 18.83 -3.21
CA PRO A 390 -8.74 17.39 -3.03
C PRO A 390 -7.98 16.78 -4.21
N ILE A 391 -7.24 15.70 -3.96
CA ILE A 391 -6.87 14.80 -5.06
C ILE A 391 -8.22 14.22 -5.53
N GLU A 392 -8.67 14.58 -6.73
CA GLU A 392 -9.90 14.04 -7.32
C GLU A 392 -9.73 12.54 -7.56
N THR A 393 -10.09 11.75 -6.54
CA THR A 393 -10.18 10.29 -6.61
C THR A 393 -11.32 9.92 -7.54
N ASN A 394 -10.99 9.27 -8.66
CA ASN A 394 -11.94 8.68 -9.60
C ASN A 394 -13.04 9.62 -10.15
N GLN A 395 -12.68 10.77 -10.72
CA GLN A 395 -13.51 11.26 -11.83
C GLN A 395 -13.23 10.37 -13.06
N PRO A 396 -14.25 9.79 -13.73
CA PRO A 396 -14.06 9.35 -15.10
C PRO A 396 -13.63 10.57 -15.92
N CYS A 397 -12.87 10.38 -17.00
CA CYS A 397 -12.37 11.46 -17.86
C CYS A 397 -13.52 12.14 -18.64
N ALA A 398 -14.38 12.87 -17.93
CA ALA A 398 -15.48 13.63 -18.49
C ALA A 398 -14.92 14.75 -19.37
N LYS A 399 -15.39 14.81 -20.61
CA LYS A 399 -15.14 15.96 -21.49
C LYS A 399 -15.64 17.21 -20.75
N SER A 400 -14.76 18.22 -20.63
CA SER A 400 -15.02 19.47 -19.92
C SER A 400 -16.46 19.96 -20.10
N LEU A 401 -17.16 20.19 -18.98
CA LEU A 401 -18.51 20.76 -18.92
C LEU A 401 -18.51 22.27 -19.27
N ARG A 402 -17.85 22.63 -20.37
CA ARG A 402 -17.82 23.97 -21.00
C ARG A 402 -18.07 23.90 -22.51
N LYS A 403 -18.59 22.79 -23.04
CA LYS A 403 -18.96 22.65 -24.46
C LYS A 403 -20.40 22.20 -24.73
N LEU A 404 -21.25 22.16 -23.69
CA LEU A 404 -22.69 21.91 -23.78
C LEU A 404 -23.55 23.18 -23.56
N LEU A 405 -22.93 24.36 -23.56
CA LEU A 405 -23.59 25.68 -23.51
C LEU A 405 -23.18 26.57 -24.70
N ARG A 406 -22.98 25.96 -25.89
CA ARG A 406 -22.80 26.66 -27.18
C ARG A 406 -23.43 25.87 -28.33
N SER A 407 -24.73 25.65 -28.22
CA SER A 407 -25.60 25.22 -29.32
C SER A 407 -27.01 25.79 -29.07
N GLY A 408 -27.55 26.56 -30.00
CA GLY A 408 -28.92 27.07 -29.93
C GLY A 408 -29.09 28.43 -29.25
N LEU A 409 -28.80 29.52 -29.97
CA LEU A 409 -29.43 30.82 -29.76
C LEU A 409 -29.59 31.54 -31.12
N THR A 410 -30.51 31.01 -31.93
CA THR A 410 -31.12 31.76 -33.03
C THR A 410 -32.23 32.64 -32.47
N LYS A 411 -32.28 33.92 -32.89
CA LYS A 411 -33.34 34.86 -32.52
C LYS A 411 -34.67 34.47 -33.18
N GLY A 412 -35.80 34.76 -32.55
CA GLY A 412 -37.10 34.73 -33.23
C GLY A 412 -38.35 34.94 -32.37
N ASN A 413 -38.81 36.20 -32.30
CA ASN A 413 -40.18 36.67 -31.99
C ASN A 413 -40.77 36.53 -30.57
N GLY A 414 -41.62 37.51 -30.23
CA GLY A 414 -42.31 37.67 -28.93
C GLY A 414 -43.61 36.85 -28.82
N THR A 415 -44.42 37.03 -27.76
CA THR A 415 -45.11 38.30 -27.46
C THR A 415 -45.43 38.53 -25.96
N SER A 416 -45.71 39.79 -25.64
CA SER A 416 -46.36 40.39 -24.45
C SER A 416 -47.23 39.50 -23.52
N PHE A 417 -47.14 39.72 -22.19
CA PHE A 417 -48.08 40.61 -21.45
C PHE A 417 -47.59 40.96 -20.02
N GLU A 418 -48.23 41.97 -19.40
CA GLU A 418 -47.80 42.68 -18.16
C GLU A 418 -48.44 42.17 -16.84
N PRO A 419 -48.03 42.66 -15.65
CA PRO A 419 -48.21 41.98 -14.35
C PRO A 419 -49.41 42.46 -13.50
N GLY A 420 -49.83 41.63 -12.52
CA GLY A 420 -50.96 41.96 -11.61
C GLY A 420 -50.97 41.27 -10.23
N ARG A 421 -50.36 41.94 -9.23
CA ARG A 421 -50.76 42.07 -7.81
C ARG A 421 -51.37 40.90 -6.97
N SER A 422 -50.75 40.80 -5.77
CA SER A 422 -51.36 40.84 -4.41
C SER A 422 -51.67 39.56 -3.63
N GLY A 423 -51.43 39.65 -2.30
CA GLY A 423 -51.61 38.63 -1.28
C GLY A 423 -50.76 38.98 -0.04
N LYS A 424 -51.37 39.58 0.98
CA LYS A 424 -50.73 40.10 2.22
C LYS A 424 -51.06 39.20 3.43
N SER A 425 -50.44 39.56 4.57
CA SER A 425 -50.75 39.23 5.98
C SER A 425 -50.07 38.00 6.61
N ASP A 426 -49.75 37.94 7.92
CA ASP A 426 -49.35 38.93 8.96
C ASP A 426 -48.85 38.12 10.20
N PHE A 427 -48.25 38.62 11.30
CA PHE A 427 -47.95 39.98 11.80
C PHE A 427 -46.54 40.04 12.47
N MET A 428 -46.36 40.66 13.65
CA MET A 428 -45.12 40.75 14.42
C MET A 428 -45.29 40.59 15.95
N ALA A 429 -44.19 40.14 16.62
CA ALA A 429 -43.58 40.57 17.89
C ALA A 429 -44.38 40.83 19.19
N GLU A 430 -43.77 40.47 20.34
CA GLU A 430 -43.78 41.31 21.56
C GLU A 430 -42.51 41.07 22.45
N LEU A 431 -42.29 41.92 23.47
CA LEU A 431 -41.04 42.13 24.20
C LEU A 431 -41.27 42.47 25.70
N GLN A 432 -40.31 42.08 26.57
CA GLN A 432 -39.86 42.75 27.81
C GLN A 432 -40.48 42.48 29.23
N LYS A 433 -39.56 42.33 30.21
CA LYS A 433 -39.60 42.80 31.65
C LYS A 433 -40.51 42.04 32.66
N VAL A 434 -40.27 41.95 34.00
CA VAL A 434 -39.32 42.52 35.01
C VAL A 434 -39.06 41.50 36.18
N ARG A 435 -37.82 41.41 36.72
CA ARG A 435 -37.36 41.38 38.17
C ARG A 435 -38.35 40.89 39.28
N SER A 436 -38.02 40.20 40.39
CA SER A 436 -36.81 40.05 41.25
C SER A 436 -36.97 38.82 42.20
N SER A 437 -35.94 38.21 42.81
CA SER A 437 -35.41 38.61 44.13
C SER A 437 -34.04 37.97 44.46
N MET A 438 -33.34 38.49 45.48
CA MET A 438 -32.05 38.01 46.01
C MET A 438 -32.19 37.48 47.45
N ILE A 439 -31.22 36.67 47.91
CA ILE A 439 -30.42 36.79 49.16
C ILE A 439 -29.52 35.53 49.26
N GLY A 440 -28.20 35.64 49.06
CA GLY A 440 -27.18 35.70 50.14
C GLY A 440 -26.14 34.57 49.91
N LYS A 441 -24.87 34.62 50.32
CA LYS A 441 -24.06 35.59 51.08
C LYS A 441 -22.68 35.75 50.42
N SER A 442 -21.96 36.81 50.79
CA SER A 442 -20.56 37.06 50.44
C SER A 442 -19.57 36.39 51.39
N ILE A 443 -18.41 35.98 50.86
CA ILE A 443 -17.02 35.90 51.38
C ILE A 443 -16.27 35.15 50.23
N GLU A 444 -15.15 35.58 49.65
CA GLU A 444 -14.03 36.38 50.15
C GLU A 444 -13.34 37.14 48.99
N ARG A 445 -12.83 38.36 49.22
CA ARG A 445 -11.95 39.07 48.26
C ARG A 445 -10.57 39.30 48.89
N LYS A 446 -9.51 38.62 48.43
CA LYS A 446 -8.13 39.14 48.58
C LYS A 446 -7.01 38.59 47.68
N ILE A 447 -7.29 37.96 46.53
CA ILE A 447 -6.26 37.58 45.54
C ILE A 447 -6.67 37.95 44.10
N SER A 448 -6.77 39.25 43.76
CA SER A 448 -7.08 39.67 42.38
C SER A 448 -6.63 41.10 41.98
N SER A 449 -5.39 41.48 42.33
CA SER A 449 -4.74 42.69 41.82
C SER A 449 -3.54 42.37 40.93
N ASN A 450 -2.63 41.51 41.39
CA ASN A 450 -1.40 41.17 40.66
C ASN A 450 -1.64 40.38 39.36
N ALA A 451 -2.61 39.47 39.33
CA ALA A 451 -2.92 38.65 38.14
C ALA A 451 -3.38 39.49 36.93
N LEU A 452 -4.20 40.53 37.18
CA LEU A 452 -4.70 41.43 36.13
C LEU A 452 -3.62 42.34 35.54
N MET A 453 -2.61 42.71 36.34
CA MET A 453 -1.44 43.44 35.84
C MET A 453 -0.55 42.56 34.95
N GLN A 454 -0.24 41.33 35.39
CA GLN A 454 0.57 40.39 34.62
C GLN A 454 -0.07 39.99 33.28
N ASP A 455 -1.39 39.80 33.21
CA ASP A 455 -2.06 39.51 31.93
C ASP A 455 -2.06 40.72 30.98
N ARG A 456 -2.20 41.95 31.50
CA ARG A 456 -2.04 43.18 30.69
C ARG A 456 -0.62 43.31 30.11
N GLU A 457 0.42 43.01 30.89
CA GLU A 457 1.79 42.98 30.39
C GLU A 457 2.02 41.87 29.37
N ASN A 458 1.56 40.64 29.63
CA ASN A 458 1.69 39.52 28.70
C ASN A 458 0.98 39.80 27.36
N LYS A 459 -0.21 40.45 27.38
CA LYS A 459 -0.89 40.92 26.16
C LYS A 459 -0.10 42.02 25.44
N LYS A 460 0.51 42.98 26.14
CA LYS A 460 1.43 43.97 25.54
C LYS A 460 2.68 43.31 24.93
N ARG A 461 3.30 42.33 25.61
CA ARG A 461 4.51 41.61 25.16
C ARG A 461 4.22 40.72 23.95
N LYS A 462 3.07 40.01 23.91
CA LYS A 462 2.56 39.29 22.73
C LYS A 462 2.32 40.24 21.54
N ARG A 463 1.67 41.40 21.74
CA ARG A 463 1.47 42.41 20.68
C ARG A 463 2.79 42.97 20.13
N ARG A 464 3.80 43.23 20.97
CA ARG A 464 5.15 43.65 20.53
C ARG A 464 5.84 42.56 19.70
N LYS A 465 5.86 41.30 20.15
CA LYS A 465 6.39 40.15 19.36
C LYS A 465 5.69 40.00 18.00
N HIS A 466 4.37 40.23 17.94
CA HIS A 466 3.62 40.12 16.68
C HIS A 466 3.90 41.27 15.70
N LYS A 467 4.06 42.52 16.19
CA LYS A 467 4.55 43.65 15.36
C LYS A 467 5.97 43.41 14.82
N GLY A 468 6.86 42.83 15.62
CA GLY A 468 8.22 42.43 15.19
C GLY A 468 8.18 41.45 14.01
N LYS A 469 7.55 40.28 14.21
CA LYS A 469 7.41 39.25 13.15
C LYS A 469 6.78 39.78 11.85
N ARG A 470 5.84 40.75 11.93
CA ARG A 470 5.25 41.39 10.74
C ARG A 470 6.22 42.35 10.02
N ARG A 471 7.09 43.05 10.76
CA ARG A 471 8.20 43.84 10.16
C ARG A 471 9.20 42.94 9.44
N ASP A 472 9.61 41.83 10.05
CA ASP A 472 10.58 40.90 9.45
C ASP A 472 10.03 40.23 8.18
N ARG A 473 8.75 39.81 8.19
CA ARG A 473 8.08 39.28 6.99
C ARG A 473 8.07 40.31 5.84
N ASN A 474 7.82 41.58 6.15
CA ASN A 474 7.85 42.65 5.14
C ASN A 474 9.28 42.92 4.62
N LYS A 475 10.30 42.85 5.49
CA LYS A 475 11.72 43.00 5.10
C LYS A 475 12.16 41.88 4.15
N ILE A 476 11.82 40.63 4.47
CA ILE A 476 12.08 39.45 3.62
C ILE A 476 11.33 39.54 2.28
N SER A 477 10.07 40.04 2.30
CA SER A 477 9.29 40.27 1.08
C SER A 477 9.96 41.29 0.16
N LYS A 478 10.43 42.42 0.71
CA LYS A 478 11.13 43.47 -0.05
C LYS A 478 12.43 42.95 -0.68
N MET A 479 13.27 42.23 0.09
CA MET A 479 14.48 41.58 -0.44
C MET A 479 14.20 40.57 -1.55
N LYS A 480 13.09 39.81 -1.47
CA LYS A 480 12.68 38.88 -2.54
C LYS A 480 12.25 39.63 -3.82
N LYS A 481 11.59 40.80 -3.68
CA LYS A 481 11.19 41.62 -4.83
C LYS A 481 12.40 42.23 -5.54
N GLU A 482 13.34 42.83 -4.79
CA GLU A 482 14.61 43.37 -5.32
C GLU A 482 15.46 42.28 -6.00
N LYS A 483 15.52 41.06 -5.44
CA LYS A 483 16.23 39.92 -6.05
C LYS A 483 15.54 39.39 -7.32
N HIS A 484 14.24 39.62 -7.51
CA HIS A 484 13.52 39.29 -8.74
C HIS A 484 13.73 40.35 -9.83
N GLU A 485 13.75 41.64 -9.46
CA GLU A 485 14.02 42.73 -10.40
C GLU A 485 15.47 42.72 -10.91
N ARG A 486 16.47 42.47 -10.04
CA ARG A 486 17.87 42.27 -10.46
C ARG A 486 18.08 41.09 -11.43
N ARG A 487 17.17 40.10 -11.46
CA ARG A 487 17.20 38.99 -12.41
C ARG A 487 16.52 39.31 -13.76
N LYS A 488 15.74 40.39 -13.84
CA LYS A 488 15.17 40.88 -15.11
C LYS A 488 16.10 41.83 -15.84
N SER A 489 16.97 42.57 -15.14
CA SER A 489 17.93 43.51 -15.75
C SER A 489 19.13 42.83 -16.43
N THR A 490 19.52 41.63 -16.01
CA THR A 490 20.68 40.89 -16.58
C THR A 490 20.38 40.14 -17.88
N GLY A 491 19.14 40.20 -18.40
CA GLY A 491 18.71 39.46 -19.60
C GLY A 491 18.74 40.23 -20.93
N ARG A 492 19.35 41.43 -20.98
CA ARG A 492 19.36 42.29 -22.18
C ARG A 492 20.68 43.07 -22.33
N ARG A 493 21.65 42.52 -23.08
CA ARG A 493 22.61 43.29 -23.90
C ARG A 493 23.23 42.43 -25.01
N LYS A 494 23.50 43.08 -26.14
CA LYS A 494 23.82 42.53 -27.48
C LYS A 494 25.19 41.85 -27.59
N GLY A 495 25.32 40.97 -28.58
CA GLY A 495 26.52 40.78 -29.42
C GLY A 495 26.07 40.74 -30.90
N ASN A 496 26.81 41.37 -31.82
CA ASN A 496 26.44 41.49 -33.24
C ASN A 496 27.69 41.72 -34.13
N LYS A 497 27.58 41.43 -35.44
CA LYS A 497 28.65 41.34 -36.49
C LYS A 497 29.40 39.98 -36.50
N GLN A 498 29.86 39.47 -37.65
CA GLN A 498 30.11 40.10 -38.97
C GLN A 498 29.85 39.15 -40.16
N ASN A 499 29.68 39.69 -41.38
CA ASN A 499 29.43 38.96 -42.64
C ASN A 499 30.71 38.37 -43.26
N ASN A 500 30.55 37.39 -44.17
CA ASN A 500 31.19 37.40 -45.50
C ASN A 500 30.41 36.48 -46.48
N ASP A 501 30.46 36.84 -47.77
CA ASP A 501 29.67 36.24 -48.86
C ASP A 501 30.38 35.09 -49.60
N SER A 502 29.62 34.19 -50.25
CA SER A 502 29.69 33.99 -51.72
C SER A 502 28.74 32.89 -52.23
N ASN A 503 28.26 33.09 -53.46
CA ASN A 503 27.16 32.39 -54.13
C ASN A 503 27.43 30.92 -54.52
N HIS A 504 26.35 30.13 -54.68
CA HIS A 504 26.05 29.46 -55.96
C HIS A 504 24.56 29.14 -56.14
N THR A 505 24.13 29.05 -57.41
CA THR A 505 22.76 29.04 -57.94
C THR A 505 22.20 27.62 -58.19
N GLY A 506 20.87 27.41 -58.09
CA GLY A 506 20.26 26.09 -58.30
C GLY A 506 18.73 26.00 -58.19
N MET A 507 18.04 26.49 -59.22
CA MET A 507 16.59 26.48 -59.53
C MET A 507 15.61 25.38 -59.00
N PHE A 508 14.40 25.87 -58.64
CA PHE A 508 13.03 25.34 -58.82
C PHE A 508 12.29 24.37 -57.84
N ASN A 509 10.99 24.71 -57.70
CA ASN A 509 9.81 23.91 -57.29
C ASN A 509 9.61 23.45 -55.82
N GLY A 510 9.13 24.40 -55.01
CA GLY A 510 7.69 24.44 -54.70
C GLY A 510 7.03 23.28 -53.91
N THR A 511 7.17 23.28 -52.59
CA THR A 511 6.05 23.10 -51.63
C THR A 511 6.53 23.49 -50.23
N ARG A 512 5.62 23.95 -49.35
CA ARG A 512 5.98 24.55 -48.05
C ARG A 512 5.40 23.74 -46.88
N PRO A 513 6.15 22.78 -46.30
CA PRO A 513 5.69 22.06 -45.11
C PRO A 513 5.65 22.98 -43.89
N GLN A 514 4.59 22.85 -43.10
CA GLN A 514 4.44 23.54 -41.82
C GLN A 514 5.58 23.17 -40.85
N ARG A 515 6.06 24.18 -40.11
CA ARG A 515 7.07 24.04 -39.06
C ARG A 515 6.55 23.06 -38.00
N SER A 516 7.26 21.95 -37.80
CA SER A 516 6.86 20.91 -36.85
C SER A 516 6.81 21.44 -35.42
N VAL A 517 5.60 21.72 -34.94
CA VAL A 517 5.35 22.10 -33.55
C VAL A 517 5.60 20.87 -32.68
N ILE A 518 6.66 20.93 -31.86
CA ILE A 518 6.93 19.95 -30.80
C ILE A 518 5.67 19.85 -29.93
N PRO A 519 4.98 18.68 -29.86
CA PRO A 519 3.82 18.53 -29.02
C PRO A 519 4.25 18.60 -27.56
N SER A 520 3.82 19.65 -26.85
CA SER A 520 3.94 19.67 -25.39
C SER A 520 3.24 18.43 -24.83
N GLY A 521 3.93 17.71 -23.93
CA GLY A 521 3.53 16.40 -23.46
C GLY A 521 2.16 16.41 -22.79
N LYS A 522 1.11 16.13 -23.57
CA LYS A 522 -0.22 15.81 -23.04
C LYS A 522 -0.09 14.55 -22.21
N ARG A 523 -0.44 14.64 -20.93
CA ARG A 523 -0.61 13.47 -20.06
C ARG A 523 -1.55 12.49 -20.76
N LYS A 524 -1.05 11.32 -21.17
CA LYS A 524 -1.92 10.18 -21.45
C LYS A 524 -2.44 9.69 -20.10
N CYS A 525 -3.59 10.21 -19.66
CA CYS A 525 -4.38 9.50 -18.68
C CYS A 525 -4.83 8.19 -19.35
N VAL A 526 -4.50 7.06 -18.75
CA VAL A 526 -4.99 5.75 -19.20
C VAL A 526 -6.49 5.73 -18.90
N GLN A 527 -7.29 5.68 -19.96
CA GLN A 527 -8.74 5.63 -19.86
C GLN A 527 -9.13 4.26 -19.32
N GLY A 528 -9.87 4.21 -18.20
CA GLY A 528 -10.22 2.96 -17.49
C GLY A 528 -9.28 2.55 -16.34
N CYS A 529 -8.42 3.45 -15.85
CA CYS A 529 -7.42 3.12 -14.83
C CYS A 529 -7.91 3.41 -13.40
N HIS A 530 -8.48 2.40 -12.74
CA HIS A 530 -9.06 2.51 -11.39
C HIS A 530 -8.21 1.76 -10.34
N PHE A 531 -7.99 2.41 -9.19
CA PHE A 531 -7.15 1.92 -8.09
C PHE A 531 -7.69 2.33 -6.70
N ARG A 532 -8.92 2.84 -6.67
CA ARG A 532 -9.74 3.01 -5.46
C ARG A 532 -11.02 2.23 -5.68
N LEU A 533 -10.99 0.99 -5.22
CA LEU A 533 -12.03 -0.04 -5.36
C LEU A 533 -12.37 -0.54 -3.96
N ILE A 534 -13.63 -0.39 -3.58
CA ILE A 534 -14.15 -0.85 -2.29
C ILE A 534 -15.46 -1.52 -2.62
N GLU A 535 -15.61 -2.77 -2.20
CA GLU A 535 -16.80 -3.54 -2.48
C GLU A 535 -18.05 -2.88 -1.91
N ARG A 536 -19.16 -2.95 -2.66
CA ARG A 536 -20.42 -2.28 -2.29
C ARG A 536 -21.32 -3.20 -1.49
N CYS A 537 -21.37 -4.48 -1.83
CA CYS A 537 -22.13 -5.46 -1.06
C CYS A 537 -21.58 -5.58 0.38
N THR A 538 -22.47 -5.60 1.38
CA THR A 538 -22.15 -5.56 2.82
C THR A 538 -22.10 -6.94 3.49
N TRP A 539 -22.31 -8.03 2.75
CA TRP A 539 -22.23 -9.40 3.26
C TRP A 539 -20.79 -9.92 3.18
N PRO A 540 -20.27 -10.62 4.20
CA PRO A 540 -19.13 -11.51 4.01
C PRO A 540 -19.34 -12.52 2.86
N GLN A 541 -18.31 -12.73 2.03
CA GLN A 541 -18.28 -13.65 0.87
C GLN A 541 -19.27 -13.38 -0.26
N CYS A 542 -19.70 -12.12 -0.47
CA CYS A 542 -20.57 -11.77 -1.61
C CYS A 542 -19.84 -11.22 -2.86
N ASN A 543 -18.52 -11.40 -2.95
CA ASN A 543 -17.76 -11.07 -4.15
C ASN A 543 -17.38 -12.40 -4.84
N HIS A 544 -17.76 -12.58 -6.11
CA HIS A 544 -17.56 -13.83 -6.85
C HIS A 544 -16.09 -14.24 -7.04
N SER A 545 -15.14 -13.32 -6.77
CA SER A 545 -13.70 -13.59 -6.81
C SER A 545 -13.10 -13.86 -5.43
N CYS A 546 -13.92 -14.12 -4.41
CA CYS A 546 -13.44 -14.49 -3.09
C CYS A 546 -12.72 -15.85 -3.10
N PRO A 547 -11.66 -16.02 -2.29
CA PRO A 547 -11.11 -17.35 -2.04
C PRO A 547 -12.16 -18.20 -1.30
N LYS A 548 -12.21 -19.50 -1.63
CA LYS A 548 -13.09 -20.46 -0.96
C LYS A 548 -12.83 -20.48 0.55
N LEU A 549 -13.88 -20.71 1.33
CA LEU A 549 -13.78 -20.96 2.75
C LEU A 549 -13.39 -22.41 3.02
N HIS A 550 -12.71 -22.60 4.15
CA HIS A 550 -12.41 -23.92 4.69
C HIS A 550 -12.98 -24.07 6.10
N ASN A 551 -13.52 -25.24 6.40
CA ASN A 551 -14.07 -25.56 7.71
C ASN A 551 -12.91 -25.57 8.73
N PRO A 552 -12.99 -24.79 9.83
CA PRO A 552 -11.86 -24.64 10.76
C PRO A 552 -11.57 -25.91 11.60
N PHE A 553 -12.45 -26.92 11.54
CA PHE A 553 -12.30 -28.18 12.26
C PHE A 553 -11.86 -29.34 11.34
N THR A 554 -12.42 -29.45 10.12
CA THR A 554 -12.09 -30.53 9.17
C THR A 554 -11.06 -30.15 8.11
N GLY A 555 -10.92 -28.85 7.81
CA GLY A 555 -10.09 -28.33 6.72
C GLY A 555 -10.71 -28.45 5.32
N GLU A 556 -11.88 -29.08 5.20
CA GLU A 556 -12.61 -29.24 3.94
C GLU A 556 -13.15 -27.91 3.43
N GLU A 557 -13.32 -27.77 2.11
CA GLU A 557 -13.95 -26.58 1.53
C GLU A 557 -15.40 -26.48 2.01
N MET A 558 -15.80 -25.34 2.57
CA MET A 558 -17.19 -25.08 2.94
C MET A 558 -17.97 -24.60 1.72
N ASP A 559 -19.13 -25.21 1.47
CA ASP A 559 -20.07 -24.69 0.49
C ASP A 559 -20.78 -23.42 1.01
N PHE A 560 -21.37 -22.65 0.10
CA PHE A 560 -22.00 -21.38 0.44
C PHE A 560 -23.27 -21.55 1.29
N ILE A 561 -23.94 -22.70 1.23
CA ILE A 561 -25.14 -23.02 2.01
C ILE A 561 -24.75 -23.44 3.43
N GLU A 562 -23.66 -24.18 3.61
CA GLU A 562 -23.04 -24.43 4.92
C GLU A 562 -22.64 -23.11 5.58
N LEU A 563 -22.05 -22.18 4.80
CA LEU A 563 -21.80 -20.81 5.26
C LEU A 563 -23.12 -20.13 5.68
N LEU A 564 -24.17 -20.09 4.85
CA LEU A 564 -25.46 -19.50 5.22
C LEU A 564 -26.10 -20.15 6.47
N LYS A 565 -25.99 -21.47 6.63
CA LYS A 565 -26.41 -22.20 7.85
C LYS A 565 -25.60 -21.73 9.07
N SER A 566 -24.30 -21.49 8.93
CA SER A 566 -23.44 -20.93 10.00
C SER A 566 -23.81 -19.49 10.41
N PHE A 567 -24.47 -18.71 9.54
CA PHE A 567 -25.09 -17.43 9.90
C PHE A 567 -26.28 -17.56 10.86
N GLY A 568 -26.72 -18.79 11.15
CA GLY A 568 -27.95 -19.06 11.91
C GLY A 568 -29.22 -18.78 11.09
N LEU A 569 -29.10 -18.74 9.76
CA LEU A 569 -30.24 -18.62 8.86
C LEU A 569 -30.94 -19.98 8.76
N ASP A 570 -32.24 -20.01 9.02
CA ASP A 570 -33.07 -21.16 8.67
C ASP A 570 -33.24 -21.24 7.15
N MET A 571 -32.72 -22.29 6.54
CA MET A 571 -32.78 -22.46 5.08
C MET A 571 -34.21 -22.62 4.56
N LYS A 572 -35.16 -23.08 5.37
CA LYS A 572 -36.58 -23.10 4.96
C LYS A 572 -37.11 -21.67 4.83
N SER A 573 -36.80 -20.80 5.79
CA SER A 573 -37.13 -19.37 5.75
C SER A 573 -36.44 -18.67 4.58
N VAL A 574 -35.19 -19.02 4.24
CA VAL A 574 -34.48 -18.49 3.06
C VAL A 574 -35.14 -18.97 1.76
N ALA A 575 -35.44 -20.26 1.62
CA ALA A 575 -36.14 -20.82 0.46
C ALA A 575 -37.50 -20.15 0.24
N ASN A 576 -38.31 -20.05 1.31
CA ASN A 576 -39.60 -19.36 1.31
C ASN A 576 -39.47 -17.88 0.91
N ALA A 577 -38.46 -17.16 1.43
CA ALA A 577 -38.22 -15.76 1.08
C ALA A 577 -37.80 -15.61 -0.39
N LEU A 578 -36.98 -16.52 -0.91
CA LEU A 578 -36.58 -16.57 -2.31
C LEU A 578 -37.71 -17.06 -3.25
N GLY A 579 -38.74 -17.74 -2.72
CA GLY A 579 -39.84 -18.28 -3.52
C GLY A 579 -39.46 -19.56 -4.28
N ILE A 580 -38.49 -20.30 -3.77
CA ILE A 580 -38.01 -21.59 -4.30
C ILE A 580 -38.19 -22.67 -3.23
N ASP A 581 -38.21 -23.94 -3.63
CA ASP A 581 -38.26 -25.04 -2.66
C ASP A 581 -36.89 -25.30 -2.03
N ILE A 582 -36.89 -26.02 -0.92
CA ILE A 582 -35.71 -26.31 -0.11
C ILE A 582 -34.74 -27.31 -0.78
N GLN A 583 -35.20 -28.17 -1.70
CA GLN A 583 -34.31 -29.08 -2.40
C GLN A 583 -33.55 -28.33 -3.50
N THR A 584 -34.26 -27.54 -4.31
CA THR A 584 -33.67 -26.62 -5.29
C THR A 584 -32.66 -25.68 -4.64
N LEU A 585 -33.00 -25.07 -3.50
CA LEU A 585 -32.04 -24.23 -2.75
C LEU A 585 -30.78 -25.02 -2.35
N ASN A 586 -30.91 -26.24 -1.82
CA ASN A 586 -29.74 -27.05 -1.40
C ASN A 586 -28.93 -27.62 -2.58
N SER A 587 -29.43 -27.59 -3.81
CA SER A 587 -28.72 -28.05 -5.01
C SER A 587 -28.12 -26.94 -5.88
N MET A 588 -28.41 -25.67 -5.58
CA MET A 588 -27.84 -24.52 -6.30
C MET A 588 -26.33 -24.40 -6.05
N ASP A 589 -25.60 -23.99 -7.09
CA ASP A 589 -24.19 -23.63 -6.93
C ASP A 589 -24.01 -22.26 -6.25
N HIS A 590 -22.75 -21.93 -5.93
CA HIS A 590 -22.40 -20.67 -5.26
C HIS A 590 -22.81 -19.43 -6.06
N ASP A 591 -22.59 -19.44 -7.38
CA ASP A 591 -22.82 -18.29 -8.24
C ASP A 591 -24.31 -18.05 -8.47
N GLU A 592 -25.10 -19.11 -8.69
CA GLU A 592 -26.57 -19.01 -8.78
C GLU A 592 -27.17 -18.44 -7.49
N LEU A 593 -26.78 -19.00 -6.33
CA LEU A 593 -27.33 -18.59 -5.05
C LEU A 593 -26.87 -17.17 -4.64
N LEU A 594 -25.62 -16.81 -4.92
CA LEU A 594 -25.12 -15.46 -4.67
C LEU A 594 -25.80 -14.42 -5.58
N ASN A 595 -26.08 -14.76 -6.84
CA ASN A 595 -26.86 -13.92 -7.74
C ASN A 595 -28.30 -13.70 -7.21
N LEU A 596 -28.98 -14.76 -6.75
CA LEU A 596 -30.34 -14.65 -6.20
C LEU A 596 -30.40 -13.76 -4.94
N LEU A 597 -29.40 -13.84 -4.06
CA LEU A 597 -29.33 -13.04 -2.84
C LEU A 597 -28.95 -11.58 -3.11
N THR A 598 -28.08 -11.32 -4.09
CA THR A 598 -27.62 -9.95 -4.41
C THR A 598 -28.60 -9.20 -5.33
N GLN A 599 -29.30 -9.88 -6.23
CA GLN A 599 -30.31 -9.25 -7.10
C GLN A 599 -31.51 -8.66 -6.33
N ARG A 600 -31.82 -9.17 -5.14
CA ARG A 600 -32.90 -8.66 -4.27
C ARG A 600 -32.45 -7.62 -3.24
N ALA A 601 -31.17 -7.24 -3.25
CA ALA A 601 -30.58 -6.29 -2.31
C ALA A 601 -30.38 -4.86 -2.88
N ASN A 602 -30.86 -4.60 -4.12
CA ASN A 602 -30.81 -3.31 -4.81
C ASN A 602 -32.20 -2.68 -4.95
#